data_AF-A0A841ZTA4-F1
#
_entry.id   AF-A0A841ZTA4-F1
#
_cell.length_a   1.000
_cell.length_b   1.000
_cell.length_c   1.000
_cell.angle_alpha   90.00
_cell.angle_beta   90.00
_cell.angle_gamma   90.00
#
_symmetry.space_group_name_H-M   'P 1'
#
loop_
_entity.id
_entity.type
_entity.pdbx_description
1 polymer ?
#
loop_
_entity_poly.entity_id
_entity_poly.type
_entity_poly.pdbx_seq_one_letter_code
_entity_poly.pdbx_strand_id
1 'polypeptide(L)' 'MFKDFLTIEDVGKVLGYGNSASQKAIADLNKELQAKGYRIVRGKINKKYFAERYFLNVSDIDKTISEVWENELQANA' A
#
# COMPACT_ATOMS: atom_id res chain seq x y z
N MET A 1 -10.58 5.36 -7.71
CA MET A 1 -9.42 5.39 -6.79
C MET A 1 -8.14 5.46 -7.61
N PHE A 2 -7.11 6.20 -7.15
CA PHE A 2 -5.83 6.27 -7.87
C PHE A 2 -5.18 4.88 -7.85
N LYS A 3 -5.25 4.17 -8.98
CA LYS A 3 -4.86 2.76 -9.10
C LYS A 3 -3.38 2.51 -8.79
N ASP A 4 -2.55 3.56 -8.77
CA ASP A 4 -1.09 3.45 -8.64
C ASP A 4 -0.56 3.71 -7.22
N PHE A 5 -1.40 4.14 -6.28
CA PHE A 5 -0.99 4.46 -4.92
C PHE A 5 -1.70 3.60 -3.89
N LEU A 6 -0.93 3.10 -2.94
CA LEU A 6 -1.43 2.40 -1.75
C LEU A 6 -1.55 3.38 -0.60
N THR A 7 -2.63 3.24 0.17
CA THR A 7 -2.86 3.94 1.44
C THR A 7 -2.29 3.16 2.63
N ILE A 8 -2.34 3.75 3.83
CA ILE A 8 -1.99 3.07 5.08
C ILE A 8 -2.80 1.78 5.27
N GLU A 9 -4.09 1.84 4.92
CA GLU A 9 -5.00 0.71 5.06
C GLU A 9 -4.65 -0.40 4.06
N ASP A 10 -4.41 -0.04 2.79
CA ASP A 10 -4.00 -1.01 1.77
C ASP A 10 -2.69 -1.72 2.16
N VAL A 11 -1.69 -0.96 2.64
CA VAL A 11 -0.42 -1.54 3.11
C VAL A 11 -0.64 -2.45 4.32
N GLY A 12 -1.56 -2.08 5.22
CA GLY A 12 -1.96 -2.92 6.35
C GLY A 12 -2.55 -4.24 5.90
N LYS A 13 -3.47 -4.20 4.93
CA LYS A 13 -4.12 -5.37 4.34
C LYS A 13 -3.10 -6.28 3.64
N VAL A 14 -2.15 -5.72 2.89
CA VAL A 14 -1.14 -6.49 2.15
C VAL A 14 -0.08 -7.11 3.06
N LEU A 15 0.38 -6.41 4.10
CA LEU A 15 1.45 -6.90 5.00
C LEU A 15 0.93 -7.56 6.29
N GLY A 16 -0.37 -7.52 6.56
CA GLY A 16 -0.95 -7.94 7.84
C GLY A 16 -0.59 -6.99 9.00
N TYR A 17 -0.38 -5.71 8.70
CA TYR A 17 0.07 -4.71 9.67
C TYR A 17 -1.10 -3.88 10.21
N GLY A 18 -1.00 -3.48 11.47
CA GLY A 18 -1.84 -2.43 12.03
C GLY A 18 -1.47 -1.04 11.50
N ASN A 19 -2.39 -0.07 11.61
CA ASN A 19 -2.26 1.29 11.05
C ASN A 19 -0.92 1.98 11.38
N SER A 20 -0.45 1.90 12.63
CA SER A 20 0.80 2.54 13.03
C SER A 20 2.03 1.92 12.36
N ALA A 21 2.06 0.59 12.18
CA ALA A 21 3.13 -0.11 11.51
C ALA A 21 3.12 0.19 10.00
N SER A 22 1.94 0.19 9.38
CA SER A 22 1.76 0.55 7.96
C SER A 22 2.17 1.99 7.68
N GLN A 23 1.80 2.93 8.55
CA GLN A 23 2.21 4.33 8.42
C GLN A 23 3.73 4.49 8.50
N LYS A 24 4.38 3.77 9.42
CA LYS A 24 5.85 3.77 9.56
C LYS A 24 6.51 3.21 8.29
N ALA A 25 6.04 2.07 7.79
CA ALA A 25 6.54 1.49 6.54
C ALA A 25 6.43 2.47 5.36
N ILE A 26 5.27 3.12 5.18
CA ILE A 26 5.07 4.14 4.15
C ILE A 26 6.03 5.33 4.32
N ALA A 27 6.21 5.80 5.55
CA ALA A 27 7.11 6.92 5.83
C ALA A 27 8.57 6.58 5.47
N ASP A 28 9.02 5.37 5.77
CA ASP A 28 10.39 4.94 5.49
C ASP A 28 10.62 4.76 3.97
N LEU A 29 9.68 4.15 3.25
CA LEU A 29 9.74 4.08 1.78
C LEU A 29 9.71 5.46 1.11
N ASN A 30 8.90 6.38 1.64
CA ASN A 30 8.85 7.75 1.13
C ASN A 30 10.17 8.50 1.38
N LYS A 31 10.88 8.25 2.49
CA LYS A 31 12.23 8.79 2.69
C LYS A 31 13.20 8.26 1.64
N GLU A 32 13.15 6.97 1.32
CA GLU A 32 13.98 6.39 0.25
C GLU A 32 13.69 7.04 -1.11
N LEU A 33 12.41 7.23 -1.45
CA LEU A 33 12.00 7.90 -2.68
C LEU A 33 12.43 9.36 -2.72
N GLN A 34 12.31 10.11 -1.61
CA GLN A 34 12.81 11.48 -1.52
C GLN A 34 14.32 11.54 -1.73
N ALA A 35 15.08 10.61 -1.12
CA ALA A 35 16.53 10.53 -1.30
C ALA A 35 16.93 10.24 -2.75
N LYS A 36 16.08 9.51 -3.50
CA LYS A 36 16.23 9.28 -4.95
C LYS A 36 15.75 10.46 -5.82
N GLY A 37 15.25 11.55 -5.22
CA GLY A 37 14.78 12.75 -5.93
C GLY A 37 13.31 12.71 -6.37
N TYR A 38 12.53 11.70 -5.94
CA TYR A 38 11.11 11.62 -6.27
C TYR A 38 10.24 12.47 -5.35
N ARG A 39 9.08 12.90 -5.86
CA ARG A 39 8.02 13.49 -5.05
C ARG A 39 7.25 12.41 -4.30
N ILE A 40 6.87 12.70 -3.07
CA ILE A 40 6.09 11.79 -2.23
C ILE A 40 4.79 12.40 -1.77
N VAL A 41 3.87 11.55 -1.35
CA VAL A 41 2.59 11.94 -0.75
C VAL A 41 2.49 11.31 0.63
N ARG A 42 2.37 12.14 1.68
CA ARG A 42 2.27 11.63 3.04
C ARG A 42 1.06 10.69 3.19
N GLY A 43 1.26 9.54 3.83
CA GLY A 43 0.21 8.54 4.04
C GLY A 43 -0.11 7.69 2.81
N LYS A 44 0.61 7.88 1.70
CA LYS A 44 0.50 7.04 0.50
C LYS A 44 1.88 6.61 0.01
N ILE A 45 1.94 5.53 -0.74
CA ILE A 45 3.17 5.07 -1.41
C ILE A 45 2.84 4.60 -2.82
N ASN A 46 3.76 4.79 -3.76
CA ASN A 46 3.62 4.23 -5.09
C ASN A 46 3.62 2.70 -5.02
N LYS A 47 2.58 2.06 -5.57
CA LYS A 47 2.39 0.60 -5.51
C LYS A 47 3.54 -0.17 -6.13
N LYS A 48 4.09 0.30 -7.26
CA LYS A 48 5.23 -0.38 -7.92
C LYS A 48 6.46 -0.34 -7.03
N TYR A 49 6.76 0.81 -6.44
CA TYR A 49 7.90 0.94 -5.53
C TYR A 49 7.74 0.09 -4.26
N PHE A 50 6.53 0.07 -3.69
CA PHE A 50 6.21 -0.80 -2.57
C PHE A 50 6.40 -2.28 -2.94
N ALA A 51 5.84 -2.72 -4.07
CA ALA A 51 5.97 -4.09 -4.56
C ALA A 51 7.43 -4.48 -4.76
N GLU A 52 8.22 -3.64 -5.42
CA GLU A 52 9.66 -3.84 -5.62
C GLU A 52 10.40 -3.98 -4.28
N ARG A 53 10.13 -3.10 -3.32
CA ARG A 53 10.87 -3.09 -2.05
C ARG A 53 10.59 -4.30 -1.15
N TYR A 54 9.39 -4.87 -1.27
CA TYR A 54 8.95 -6.06 -0.53
C TYR A 54 8.99 -7.35 -1.36
N PHE A 55 9.53 -7.31 -2.59
CA PHE A 55 9.57 -8.45 -3.51
C PHE A 55 8.20 -9.09 -3.79
N LEU A 56 7.17 -8.25 -3.91
CA LEU A 56 5.79 -8.65 -4.20
C LEU A 56 5.47 -8.43 -5.69
N ASN A 57 4.50 -9.18 -6.22
CA ASN A 57 3.94 -8.87 -7.54
C ASN A 57 2.79 -7.86 -7.42
N VAL A 58 2.75 -6.91 -8.35
CA VAL A 58 1.68 -5.90 -8.41
C VAL A 58 0.31 -6.55 -8.63
N SER A 59 0.23 -7.63 -9.40
CA SER A 59 -1.01 -8.39 -9.63
C SER A 59 -1.57 -8.96 -8.33
N ASP A 60 -0.70 -9.46 -7.45
CA ASP A 60 -1.11 -10.10 -6.20
C ASP A 60 -1.61 -9.04 -5.20
N ILE A 61 -0.98 -7.86 -5.20
CA ILE A 61 -1.44 -6.69 -4.45
C ILE A 61 -2.83 -6.26 -4.93
N ASP A 62 -3.02 -6.15 -6.24
CA ASP A 62 -4.31 -5.74 -6.81
C ASP A 62 -5.41 -6.75 -6.48
N LYS A 63 -5.12 -8.05 -6.60
CA LYS A 63 -6.03 -9.11 -6.20
C LYS A 63 -6.40 -9.02 -4.72
N THR A 64 -5.41 -8.85 -3.85
CA THR A 64 -5.62 -8.72 -2.39
C THR A 64 -6.56 -7.56 -2.07
N ILE A 65 -6.33 -6.39 -2.66
CA ILE A 65 -7.16 -5.20 -2.40
C ILE A 65 -8.59 -5.40 -2.91
N SER A 66 -8.76 -5.98 -4.11
CA SER A 66 -10.07 -6.29 -4.67
C SER A 66 -10.86 -7.29 -3.81
N GLU A 67 -10.22 -8.39 -3.40
CA GLU A 67 -10.85 -9.41 -2.55
C GLU A 67 -11.31 -8.84 -1.21
N VAL A 68 -10.52 -7.95 -0.60
CA VAL A 68 -10.91 -7.32 0.67
C VAL A 68 -12.14 -6.44 0.50
N TRP A 69 -12.22 -5.63 -0.57
CA TRP A 69 -13.42 -4.81 -0.81
C TRP A 69 -14.67 -5.65 -1.07
N GLU A 70 -14.55 -6.74 -1.82
CA GLU A 70 -15.67 -7.66 -2.06
C GLU A 70 -16.17 -8.27 -0.74
N ASN A 71 -15.26 -8.71 0.13
CA ASN A 71 -15.60 -9.24 1.44
C ASN A 71 -16.26 -8.18 2.34
N GLU A 72 -15.75 -6.95 2.34
CA GLU A 72 -16.34 -5.83 3.10
C GLU A 72 -17.75 -5.48 2.60
N LEU A 73 -18.01 -5.57 1.30
CA LEU A 73 -19.35 -5.35 0.74
C LEU A 73 -20.33 -6.45 1.16
N GLN A 74 -19.89 -7.71 1.15
CA GLN A 74 -20.72 -8.85 1.56
C GLN A 74 -21.00 -8.87 3.07
N ALA A 75 -20.04 -8.45 3.90
CA ALA A 75 -20.20 -8.43 5.35
C ALA A 75 -21.12 -7.31 5.87
N ASN A 76 -21.33 -6.26 5.06
CA ASN A 76 -22.17 -5.10 5.39
C ASN A 76 -23.53 -5.10 4.66
N ALA A 77 -23.86 -6.19 3.95
CA ALA A 77 -25.14 -6.43 3.29
C ALA A 77 -26.05 -7.33 4.15
#